data_AF-A0A2S5PBM9-F1
#
_entry.id   AF-A0A2S5PBM9-F1
#
_cell.length_a   1.000
_cell.length_b   1.000
_cell.length_c   1.000
_cell.angle_alpha   90.00
_cell.angle_beta   90.00
_cell.angle_gamma   90.00
#
_symmetry.space_group_name_H-M   'P 1'
#
loop_
_entity.id
_entity.type
_entity.pdbx_description
1 polymer ?
#
loop_
_entity_poly.entity_id
_entity_poly.type
_entity_poly.pdbx_seq_one_letter_code
_entity_poly.pdbx_strand_id
1 'polypeptide(L)'
;MTTHNELRAGLLGVAKRSVSIMAACTNKESTKLYLVLPMLGLLGYDFSNPYEVYPEHSASFGDGDVARVDFAVLRDGAPVIAIECKQSGADLALDRGQLARYFSALPTVKLGVMTNGILFEFFVDSTDPNSMDDEPFMTLDLETIARVGVTDEVLESLLSVTKSAYDPEIIAEAAHVQLVKKRLRTIFVEEAKGPSEEFCRYALHKAGLRNVRKGAIERYYAPMIKTAFEESLVLPVVQRLRADPASIDGRAPAVGLHQLGQRIATTEREIEIFTYIKRRLAFLITDEAHFLAIDNVQMKDYIGKLAIFYDRERKGRLFDFIEGADGYDKYVFPDPIGDIVANNILEIDDALKAIFITRVRELGGLYQPQRLQRIA
;
A
#
# COMPACT_ATOMS: atom_id res chain seq x y z
N MET A 1 -12.45 -25.68 -28.12
CA MET A 1 -12.14 -25.04 -26.83
C MET A 1 -10.64 -24.92 -26.76
N THR A 2 -10.11 -23.70 -26.81
CA THR A 2 -8.67 -23.45 -26.61
C THR A 2 -8.32 -23.90 -25.19
N THR A 3 -7.35 -24.78 -25.02
CA THR A 3 -6.94 -25.20 -23.68
C THR A 3 -6.21 -24.06 -22.97
N HIS A 4 -6.22 -24.02 -21.63
CA HIS A 4 -5.47 -23.01 -20.85
C HIS A 4 -3.99 -22.95 -21.27
N ASN A 5 -3.39 -24.10 -21.58
CA ASN A 5 -2.00 -24.20 -22.02
C ASN A 5 -1.79 -23.62 -23.43
N GLU A 6 -2.74 -23.84 -24.35
CA GLU A 6 -2.70 -23.24 -25.69
C GLU A 6 -2.84 -21.72 -25.63
N LEU A 7 -3.78 -21.21 -24.82
CA LEU A 7 -3.96 -19.76 -24.65
C LEU A 7 -2.71 -19.12 -24.03
N ARG A 8 -2.11 -19.77 -23.04
CA ARG A 8 -0.84 -19.31 -22.43
C ARG A 8 0.29 -19.24 -23.45
N ALA A 9 0.51 -20.32 -24.19
CA ALA A 9 1.57 -20.39 -25.20
C ALA A 9 1.33 -19.38 -26.32
N GLY A 10 0.09 -19.26 -26.79
CA GLY A 10 -0.33 -18.30 -27.80
C GLY A 10 -0.13 -16.86 -27.34
N LEU A 11 -0.55 -16.51 -26.12
CA LEU A 11 -0.37 -15.18 -25.55
C LEU A 11 1.11 -14.82 -25.43
N LEU A 12 1.94 -15.74 -24.94
CA LEU A 12 3.38 -15.51 -24.86
C LEU A 12 4.01 -15.34 -26.26
N GLY A 13 3.55 -16.11 -27.26
CA GLY A 13 3.99 -16.00 -28.64
C GLY A 13 3.62 -14.65 -29.26
N VAL A 14 2.37 -14.22 -29.11
CA VAL A 14 1.91 -12.91 -29.58
C VAL A 14 2.65 -11.80 -28.87
N ALA A 15 2.81 -11.86 -27.55
CA ALA A 15 3.55 -10.86 -26.77
C ALA A 15 4.99 -10.69 -27.29
N LYS A 16 5.77 -11.77 -27.38
CA LYS A 16 7.15 -11.72 -27.88
C LYS A 16 7.24 -11.18 -29.30
N ARG A 17 6.35 -11.63 -30.19
CA ARG A 17 6.30 -11.14 -31.57
C ARG A 17 5.96 -9.65 -31.60
N SER A 18 4.91 -9.22 -30.92
CA SER A 18 4.46 -7.83 -30.87
C SER A 18 5.57 -6.90 -30.42
N VAL A 19 6.25 -7.23 -29.31
CA VAL A 19 7.41 -6.44 -28.81
C VAL A 19 8.55 -6.39 -29.82
N SER A 20 8.83 -7.50 -30.52
CA SER A 20 9.91 -7.53 -31.52
C SER A 20 9.66 -6.67 -32.76
N ILE A 21 8.39 -6.40 -33.10
CA ILE A 21 8.02 -5.67 -34.32
C ILE A 21 7.39 -4.30 -34.05
N MET A 22 7.13 -3.93 -32.80
CA MET A 22 6.42 -2.70 -32.45
C MET A 22 7.12 -1.43 -32.97
N ALA A 23 8.45 -1.44 -33.05
CA ALA A 23 9.24 -0.33 -33.58
C ALA A 23 9.06 -0.13 -35.10
N ALA A 24 8.65 -1.18 -35.82
CA ALA A 24 8.31 -1.10 -37.24
C ALA A 24 6.87 -0.61 -37.48
N CYS A 25 6.02 -0.59 -36.44
CA CYS A 25 4.63 -0.15 -36.51
C CYS A 25 4.54 1.37 -36.29
N THR A 26 4.94 2.16 -37.29
CA THR A 26 5.11 3.62 -37.19
C THR A 26 3.84 4.44 -37.37
N ASN A 27 2.69 3.79 -37.56
CA ASN A 27 1.40 4.46 -37.71
C ASN A 27 0.25 3.59 -37.14
N LYS A 28 -0.94 4.18 -37.02
CA LYS A 28 -2.13 3.51 -36.48
C LYS A 28 -2.52 2.27 -37.31
N GLU A 29 -2.47 2.34 -38.63
CA GLU A 29 -2.86 1.21 -39.50
C GLU A 29 -1.94 -0.02 -39.37
N SER A 30 -0.62 0.20 -39.28
CA SER A 30 0.35 -0.86 -39.01
C SER A 30 0.16 -1.46 -37.61
N THR A 31 -0.23 -0.64 -36.62
CA THR A 31 -0.57 -1.11 -35.27
C THR A 31 -1.80 -2.02 -35.29
N LYS A 32 -2.89 -1.58 -35.94
CA LYS A 32 -4.10 -2.38 -36.15
C LYS A 32 -3.76 -3.75 -36.78
N LEU A 33 -3.07 -3.72 -37.91
CA LEU A 33 -2.81 -4.91 -38.71
C LEU A 33 -1.86 -5.91 -38.04
N TYR A 34 -0.74 -5.42 -37.49
CA TYR A 34 0.34 -6.31 -37.05
C TYR A 34 0.35 -6.62 -35.56
N LEU A 35 -0.35 -5.83 -34.74
CA LEU A 35 -0.37 -5.97 -33.29
C LEU A 35 -1.78 -6.30 -32.75
N VAL A 36 -2.82 -5.59 -33.23
CA VAL A 36 -4.20 -5.79 -32.73
C VAL A 36 -4.87 -7.03 -33.34
N LEU A 37 -4.86 -7.20 -34.66
CA LEU A 37 -5.51 -8.35 -35.31
C LEU A 37 -4.97 -9.72 -34.82
N PRO A 38 -3.66 -9.92 -34.63
CA PRO A 38 -3.17 -11.18 -34.05
C PRO A 38 -3.69 -11.45 -32.64
N MET A 39 -3.90 -10.41 -31.82
CA MET A 39 -4.52 -10.55 -30.50
C MET A 39 -6.00 -10.95 -30.61
N LEU A 40 -6.76 -10.36 -31.54
CA LEU A 40 -8.14 -10.78 -31.78
C LEU A 40 -8.22 -12.24 -32.24
N GLY A 41 -7.31 -12.65 -33.13
CA GLY A 41 -7.19 -14.05 -33.57
C GLY A 41 -6.87 -14.99 -32.41
N LEU A 42 -5.97 -14.61 -31.51
CA LEU A 42 -5.66 -15.37 -30.29
C LEU A 42 -6.88 -15.54 -29.37
N LEU A 43 -7.70 -14.49 -29.23
CA LEU A 43 -8.96 -14.52 -28.47
C LEU A 43 -10.05 -15.36 -29.15
N GLY A 44 -9.79 -15.86 -30.37
CA GLY A 44 -10.68 -16.71 -31.15
C GLY A 44 -11.65 -15.95 -32.04
N TYR A 45 -11.49 -14.63 -32.18
CA TYR A 45 -12.30 -13.82 -33.09
C TYR A 45 -11.72 -13.86 -34.50
N ASP A 46 -12.56 -14.24 -35.46
CA ASP A 46 -12.13 -14.38 -36.86
C ASP A 46 -12.09 -13.01 -37.56
N PHE A 47 -10.90 -12.42 -37.61
CA PHE A 47 -10.67 -11.14 -38.29
C PHE A 47 -10.72 -11.21 -39.83
N SER A 48 -10.82 -12.41 -40.41
CA SER A 48 -11.03 -12.60 -41.85
C SER A 48 -12.51 -12.67 -42.22
N ASN A 49 -13.39 -12.80 -41.23
CA ASN A 49 -14.84 -12.88 -41.42
C ASN A 49 -15.48 -11.49 -41.19
N PRO A 50 -16.01 -10.84 -42.25
CA PRO A 50 -16.64 -9.52 -42.13
C PRO A 50 -17.94 -9.52 -41.34
N TYR A 51 -18.53 -10.70 -41.08
CA TYR A 51 -19.71 -10.84 -40.22
C TYR A 51 -19.35 -11.03 -38.74
N GLU A 52 -18.05 -11.05 -38.41
CA GLU A 52 -17.56 -11.26 -37.04
C GLU A 52 -16.64 -10.13 -36.58
N VAL A 53 -15.63 -9.73 -37.36
CA VAL A 53 -14.81 -8.55 -37.02
C VAL A 53 -14.94 -7.55 -38.16
N TYR A 54 -15.55 -6.41 -37.85
CA TYR A 54 -15.84 -5.38 -38.84
C TYR A 54 -15.01 -4.12 -38.59
N PRO A 55 -14.21 -3.65 -39.57
CA PRO A 55 -13.41 -2.44 -39.42
C PRO A 55 -14.23 -1.16 -39.57
N GLU A 56 -13.79 -0.07 -38.95
CA GLU A 56 -14.35 1.28 -39.10
C GLU A 56 -15.88 1.35 -38.85
N HIS A 57 -16.38 0.55 -37.91
CA HIS A 57 -17.81 0.47 -37.62
C HIS A 57 -18.31 1.77 -36.97
N SER A 58 -19.43 2.28 -37.46
CA SER A 58 -20.01 3.56 -37.03
C SER A 58 -21.34 3.36 -36.30
N ALA A 59 -21.57 4.15 -35.26
CA ALA A 59 -22.81 4.26 -34.50
C ALA A 59 -23.35 5.68 -34.63
N SER A 60 -24.64 5.83 -34.93
CA SER A 60 -25.29 7.14 -35.05
C SER A 60 -26.17 7.41 -33.84
N PHE A 61 -26.11 8.64 -33.32
CA PHE A 61 -26.94 9.10 -32.20
C PHE A 61 -28.21 9.83 -32.62
N GLY A 62 -28.49 9.90 -33.93
CA GLY A 62 -29.70 10.56 -34.42
C GLY A 62 -29.67 12.09 -34.25
N ASP A 63 -28.57 12.75 -34.60
CA ASP A 63 -28.48 14.22 -34.78
C ASP A 63 -27.28 14.61 -35.68
N GLY A 64 -26.89 13.71 -36.59
CA GLY A 64 -25.65 13.85 -37.39
C GLY A 64 -24.37 13.53 -36.60
N ASP A 65 -24.48 13.32 -35.29
CA ASP A 65 -23.37 12.87 -34.47
C ASP A 65 -23.12 11.36 -34.65
N VAL A 66 -21.88 11.03 -34.99
CA VAL A 66 -21.45 9.66 -35.32
C VAL A 66 -20.21 9.35 -34.51
N ALA A 67 -20.26 8.27 -33.73
CA ALA A 67 -19.07 7.67 -33.15
C ALA A 67 -18.62 6.52 -34.05
N ARG A 68 -17.32 6.37 -34.22
CA ARG A 68 -16.74 5.29 -35.02
C ARG A 68 -15.61 4.64 -34.25
N VAL A 69 -15.50 3.32 -34.34
CA VAL A 69 -14.40 2.55 -33.75
C VAL A 69 -13.62 1.84 -34.83
N ASP A 70 -12.36 1.53 -34.53
CA ASP A 70 -11.47 0.89 -35.50
C ASP A 70 -11.89 -0.53 -35.83
N PHE A 71 -12.33 -1.29 -34.83
CA PHE A 71 -12.93 -2.60 -35.02
C PHE A 71 -14.15 -2.78 -34.12
N ALA A 72 -15.15 -3.47 -34.63
CA ALA A 72 -16.24 -4.00 -33.84
C ALA A 72 -16.28 -5.53 -34.00
N VAL A 73 -16.42 -6.25 -32.89
CA VAL A 73 -16.77 -7.67 -32.93
C VAL A 73 -18.29 -7.78 -32.94
N LEU A 74 -18.83 -8.48 -33.92
CA LEU A 74 -20.24 -8.71 -34.13
C LEU A 74 -20.65 -10.09 -33.61
N ARG A 75 -21.80 -10.16 -32.96
CA ARG A 75 -22.52 -11.40 -32.63
C ARG A 75 -23.95 -11.23 -33.13
N ASP A 76 -24.40 -12.17 -33.97
CA ASP A 76 -25.72 -12.12 -34.60
C ASP A 76 -26.00 -10.80 -35.37
N GLY A 77 -24.95 -10.25 -35.99
CA GLY A 77 -25.01 -9.00 -36.77
C GLY A 77 -25.01 -7.72 -35.91
N ALA A 78 -25.00 -7.83 -34.58
CA ALA A 78 -24.92 -6.69 -33.68
C ALA A 78 -23.51 -6.56 -33.05
N PRO A 79 -22.96 -5.34 -32.93
CA PRO A 79 -21.67 -5.13 -32.27
C PRO A 79 -21.78 -5.38 -30.77
N VAL A 80 -20.92 -6.26 -30.25
CA VAL A 80 -20.84 -6.63 -28.83
C VAL A 80 -19.53 -6.19 -28.17
N ILE A 81 -18.45 -6.07 -28.95
CA ILE A 81 -17.16 -5.56 -28.48
C ILE A 81 -16.74 -4.40 -29.38
N ALA A 82 -16.36 -3.29 -28.78
CA ALA A 82 -15.82 -2.12 -29.45
C ALA A 82 -14.33 -1.99 -29.20
N ILE A 83 -13.52 -1.82 -30.24
CA ILE A 83 -12.07 -1.70 -30.14
C ILE A 83 -11.61 -0.40 -30.78
N GLU A 84 -10.95 0.45 -29.99
CA GLU A 84 -10.28 1.67 -30.44
C GLU A 84 -8.76 1.49 -30.30
N CYS A 85 -8.05 1.84 -31.36
CA CYS A 85 -6.62 1.66 -31.50
C CYS A 85 -5.93 3.02 -31.64
N LYS A 86 -4.83 3.19 -30.90
CA LYS A 86 -3.85 4.27 -31.10
C LYS A 86 -2.61 3.72 -31.78
N GLN A 87 -1.72 4.60 -32.20
CA GLN A 87 -0.42 4.20 -32.70
C GLN A 87 0.42 3.56 -31.59
N SER A 88 1.22 2.55 -31.93
CA SER A 88 2.25 1.99 -31.05
C SER A 88 3.08 3.07 -30.35
N GLY A 89 3.21 2.96 -29.02
CA GLY A 89 3.92 3.92 -28.17
C GLY A 89 3.11 5.13 -27.72
N ALA A 90 1.86 5.30 -28.19
CA ALA A 90 0.97 6.34 -27.68
C ALA A 90 0.45 6.02 -26.27
N ASP A 91 0.24 7.07 -25.46
CA ASP A 91 -0.44 6.97 -24.17
C ASP A 91 -1.96 6.85 -24.38
N LEU A 92 -2.56 5.83 -23.75
CA LEU A 92 -3.99 5.52 -23.86
C LEU A 92 -4.87 6.38 -22.95
N ALA A 93 -4.31 6.95 -21.88
CA ALA A 93 -5.09 7.68 -20.89
C ALA A 93 -5.70 8.99 -21.44
N LEU A 94 -5.10 9.56 -22.48
CA LEU A 94 -5.46 10.88 -23.00
C LEU A 94 -6.68 10.87 -23.93
N ASP A 95 -7.14 9.71 -24.40
CA ASP A 95 -8.04 9.66 -25.56
C ASP A 95 -9.04 8.49 -25.49
N ARG A 96 -9.91 8.50 -24.47
CA ARG A 96 -10.98 7.49 -24.26
C ARG A 96 -12.35 7.92 -24.78
N GLY A 97 -12.53 9.20 -25.09
CA GLY A 97 -13.86 9.78 -25.40
C GLY A 97 -14.52 9.16 -26.63
N GLN A 98 -13.76 8.78 -27.65
CA GLN A 98 -14.30 8.15 -28.87
C GLN A 98 -14.88 6.76 -28.58
N LEU A 99 -14.16 5.94 -27.82
CA LEU A 99 -14.61 4.61 -27.41
C LEU A 99 -15.84 4.71 -26.50
N ALA A 100 -15.80 5.61 -25.50
CA ALA A 100 -16.90 5.84 -24.57
C ALA A 100 -18.19 6.22 -25.28
N ARG A 101 -18.11 7.15 -26.24
CA ARG A 101 -19.26 7.55 -27.06
C ARG A 101 -19.81 6.36 -27.83
N TYR A 102 -18.98 5.65 -28.59
CA TYR A 102 -19.45 4.49 -29.35
C TYR A 102 -20.10 3.42 -28.44
N PHE A 103 -19.49 3.14 -27.29
CA PHE A 103 -20.02 2.22 -26.29
C PHE A 103 -21.44 2.63 -25.85
N SER A 104 -21.64 3.89 -25.47
CA SER A 104 -22.95 4.39 -25.04
C SER A 104 -23.97 4.52 -26.16
N ALA A 105 -23.54 4.61 -27.42
CA ALA A 105 -24.41 4.71 -28.58
C ALA A 105 -25.20 3.41 -28.83
N LEU A 106 -24.60 2.27 -28.48
CA LEU A 106 -25.05 0.95 -28.89
C LEU A 106 -25.24 0.06 -27.66
N PRO A 107 -26.48 -0.15 -27.19
CA PRO A 107 -26.75 -0.95 -25.99
C PRO A 107 -26.26 -2.40 -26.06
N THR A 108 -26.00 -2.92 -27.27
CA THR A 108 -25.47 -4.26 -27.49
C THR A 108 -23.97 -4.37 -27.18
N VAL A 109 -23.25 -3.24 -27.17
CA VAL A 109 -21.82 -3.20 -26.84
C VAL A 109 -21.66 -3.29 -25.33
N LYS A 110 -21.01 -4.36 -24.87
CA LYS A 110 -20.80 -4.65 -23.45
C LYS A 110 -19.34 -4.78 -23.05
N LEU A 111 -18.43 -4.69 -24.02
CA LEU A 111 -16.99 -4.68 -23.79
C LEU A 111 -16.33 -3.63 -24.69
N GLY A 112 -15.59 -2.71 -24.08
CA GLY A 112 -14.73 -1.75 -24.74
C GLY A 112 -13.28 -2.16 -24.61
N VAL A 113 -12.49 -1.98 -25.67
CA VAL A 113 -11.05 -2.25 -25.66
C VAL A 113 -10.33 -1.02 -26.23
N MET A 114 -9.48 -0.40 -25.40
CA MET A 114 -8.54 0.63 -25.85
C MET A 114 -7.15 0.01 -25.96
N THR A 115 -6.43 0.25 -27.06
CA THR A 115 -5.11 -0.34 -27.23
C THR A 115 -4.16 0.49 -28.09
N ASN A 116 -2.86 0.35 -27.85
CA ASN A 116 -1.79 0.79 -28.77
C ASN A 116 -1.05 -0.40 -29.40
N GLY A 117 -1.64 -1.60 -29.35
CA GLY A 117 -1.04 -2.85 -29.82
C GLY A 117 -0.11 -3.54 -28.83
N ILE A 118 0.32 -2.86 -27.76
CA ILE A 118 1.16 -3.42 -26.69
C ILE A 118 0.43 -3.44 -25.35
N LEU A 119 -0.24 -2.33 -25.03
CA LEU A 119 -1.13 -2.21 -23.89
C LEU A 119 -2.57 -2.39 -24.37
N PHE A 120 -3.34 -3.24 -23.70
CA PHE A 120 -4.77 -3.41 -23.93
C PHE A 120 -5.51 -3.14 -22.62
N GLU A 121 -6.40 -2.16 -22.65
CA GLU A 121 -7.26 -1.78 -21.53
C GLU A 121 -8.70 -2.21 -21.85
N PHE A 122 -9.30 -2.98 -20.95
CA PHE A 122 -10.65 -3.52 -21.11
C PHE A 122 -11.62 -2.81 -20.19
N PHE A 123 -12.76 -2.39 -20.74
CA PHE A 123 -13.79 -1.59 -20.08
C PHE A 123 -15.15 -2.27 -20.24
N VAL A 124 -16.01 -2.07 -19.25
CA VAL A 124 -17.41 -2.54 -19.24
C VAL A 124 -18.31 -1.44 -18.70
N ASP A 125 -19.60 -1.73 -18.58
CA ASP A 125 -20.60 -0.91 -17.90
C ASP A 125 -20.99 -1.53 -16.54
N SER A 126 -20.02 -1.68 -15.63
CA SER A 126 -20.25 -2.39 -14.36
C SER A 126 -21.00 -1.57 -13.31
N THR A 127 -21.05 -0.25 -13.48
CA THR A 127 -21.72 0.68 -12.54
C THR A 127 -23.08 1.11 -13.06
N ASP A 128 -23.09 1.73 -14.25
CA ASP A 128 -24.29 2.32 -14.86
C ASP A 128 -24.53 1.66 -16.23
N PRO A 129 -25.72 1.08 -16.50
CA PRO A 129 -25.98 0.39 -17.75
C PRO A 129 -25.73 1.27 -18.98
N ASN A 130 -25.02 0.72 -19.97
CA ASN A 130 -24.64 1.40 -21.23
C ASN A 130 -23.76 2.65 -21.04
N SER A 131 -23.14 2.81 -19.87
CA SER A 131 -22.11 3.82 -19.62
C SER A 131 -20.80 3.10 -19.34
N MET A 132 -19.81 3.31 -20.21
CA MET A 132 -18.49 2.72 -20.02
C MET A 132 -17.86 3.26 -18.73
N ASP A 133 -17.33 2.37 -17.89
CA ASP A 133 -16.60 2.76 -16.69
C ASP A 133 -15.35 3.58 -17.06
N ASP A 134 -15.02 4.60 -16.23
CA ASP A 134 -13.87 5.47 -16.47
C ASP A 134 -12.52 4.74 -16.38
N GLU A 135 -12.48 3.66 -15.60
CA GLU A 135 -11.29 2.87 -15.33
C GLU A 135 -11.40 1.48 -15.98
N PRO A 136 -10.31 0.96 -16.57
CA PRO A 136 -10.33 -0.40 -17.06
C PRO A 136 -10.34 -1.38 -15.88
N PHE A 137 -11.14 -2.44 -16.00
CA PHE A 137 -11.18 -3.53 -15.02
C PHE A 137 -10.02 -4.51 -15.20
N MET A 138 -9.49 -4.60 -16.42
CA MET A 138 -8.35 -5.43 -16.78
C MET A 138 -7.41 -4.65 -17.71
N THR A 139 -6.11 -4.78 -17.46
CA THR A 139 -5.05 -4.25 -18.31
C THR A 139 -4.08 -5.37 -18.66
N LEU A 140 -3.81 -5.55 -19.95
CA LEU A 140 -2.89 -6.53 -20.48
C LEU A 140 -1.69 -5.82 -21.11
N ASP A 141 -0.51 -6.00 -20.54
CA ASP A 141 0.74 -5.43 -21.03
C ASP A 141 1.61 -6.54 -21.65
N LEU A 142 1.75 -6.49 -22.98
CA LEU A 142 2.51 -7.46 -23.75
C LEU A 142 4.04 -7.35 -23.52
N GLU A 143 4.58 -6.17 -23.18
CA GLU A 143 6.00 -6.03 -22.83
C GLU A 143 6.30 -6.74 -21.52
N THR A 144 5.44 -6.55 -20.52
CA THR A 144 5.56 -7.27 -19.25
C THR A 144 5.46 -8.78 -19.48
N ILE A 145 4.46 -9.25 -20.22
CA ILE A 145 4.30 -10.68 -20.52
C ILE A 145 5.50 -11.27 -21.27
N ALA A 146 6.05 -10.54 -22.25
CA ALA A 146 7.21 -11.00 -23.00
C ALA A 146 8.45 -11.18 -22.09
N ARG A 147 8.59 -10.36 -21.05
CA ARG A 147 9.71 -10.36 -20.11
C ARG A 147 9.54 -11.38 -18.97
N VAL A 148 8.38 -11.39 -18.30
CA VAL A 148 8.16 -12.19 -17.08
C VAL A 148 7.35 -13.47 -17.31
N GLY A 149 6.78 -13.63 -18.50
CA GLY A 149 5.86 -14.72 -18.82
C GLY A 149 4.40 -14.38 -18.50
N VAL A 150 3.54 -15.37 -18.72
CA VAL A 150 2.09 -15.26 -18.46
C VAL A 150 1.82 -15.82 -17.07
N THR A 151 1.26 -14.99 -16.18
CA THR A 151 0.79 -15.44 -14.86
C THR A 151 -0.59 -16.08 -14.95
N ASP A 152 -0.99 -16.82 -13.91
CA ASP A 152 -2.29 -17.49 -13.87
C ASP A 152 -3.43 -16.47 -13.80
N GLU A 153 -3.25 -15.37 -13.06
CA GLU A 153 -4.26 -14.31 -12.95
C GLU A 153 -4.51 -13.61 -14.29
N VAL A 154 -3.44 -13.37 -15.07
CA VAL A 154 -3.56 -12.81 -16.43
C VAL A 154 -4.33 -13.78 -17.32
N LEU A 155 -4.03 -15.07 -17.23
CA LEU A 155 -4.68 -16.10 -18.04
C LEU A 155 -6.17 -16.24 -17.70
N GLU A 156 -6.52 -16.28 -16.42
CA GLU A 156 -7.91 -16.35 -15.95
C GLU A 156 -8.71 -15.12 -16.43
N SER A 157 -8.14 -13.93 -16.29
CA SER A 157 -8.80 -12.69 -16.72
C SER A 157 -8.99 -12.66 -18.23
N LEU A 158 -7.97 -13.08 -19.00
CA LEU A 158 -8.04 -13.13 -20.46
C LEU A 158 -9.03 -14.18 -20.98
N LEU A 159 -9.18 -15.30 -20.27
CA LEU A 159 -10.12 -16.36 -20.67
C LEU A 159 -11.55 -15.82 -20.80
N SER A 160 -11.97 -14.97 -19.86
CA SER A 160 -13.32 -14.39 -19.83
C SER A 160 -13.67 -13.58 -21.09
N VAL A 161 -12.67 -13.02 -21.77
CA VAL A 161 -12.85 -12.22 -23.00
C VAL A 161 -12.56 -13.01 -24.29
N THR A 162 -12.34 -14.32 -24.20
CA THR A 162 -12.24 -15.18 -25.39
C THR A 162 -13.61 -15.44 -25.99
N LYS A 163 -13.69 -15.61 -27.30
CA LYS A 163 -14.95 -15.87 -28.02
C LYS A 163 -15.80 -16.97 -27.39
N SER A 164 -15.18 -18.07 -26.97
CA SER A 164 -15.87 -19.24 -26.41
C SER A 164 -16.41 -19.06 -24.99
N ALA A 165 -15.88 -18.08 -24.25
CA ALA A 165 -16.27 -17.83 -22.85
C ALA A 165 -16.89 -16.44 -22.65
N TYR A 166 -16.95 -15.62 -23.70
CA TYR A 166 -17.51 -14.28 -23.64
C TYR A 166 -19.01 -14.29 -23.31
N ASP A 167 -19.29 -13.81 -22.11
CA ASP A 167 -20.60 -13.59 -21.51
C ASP A 167 -20.59 -12.20 -20.84
N PRO A 168 -21.35 -11.23 -21.36
CA PRO A 168 -21.22 -9.84 -20.92
C PRO A 168 -21.69 -9.63 -19.48
N GLU A 169 -22.71 -10.37 -19.02
CA GLU A 169 -23.20 -10.31 -17.65
C GLU A 169 -22.13 -10.82 -16.66
N ILE A 170 -21.51 -11.97 -16.96
CA ILE A 170 -20.43 -12.52 -16.11
C ILE A 170 -19.21 -11.60 -16.08
N ILE A 171 -18.81 -11.03 -17.21
CA ILE A 171 -17.66 -10.11 -17.28
C ILE A 171 -17.97 -8.84 -16.47
N ALA A 172 -19.17 -8.26 -16.59
CA ALA A 172 -19.55 -7.05 -15.86
C ALA A 172 -19.52 -7.25 -14.33
N GLU A 173 -20.03 -8.39 -13.83
CA GLU A 173 -19.96 -8.73 -12.41
C GLU A 173 -18.51 -8.90 -11.93
N ALA A 174 -17.69 -9.65 -12.67
CA ALA A 174 -16.29 -9.86 -12.33
C ALA A 174 -15.52 -8.52 -12.34
N ALA A 175 -15.77 -7.68 -13.34
CA ALA A 175 -15.19 -6.36 -13.48
C ALA A 175 -15.57 -5.45 -12.31
N HIS A 176 -16.84 -5.43 -11.88
CA HIS A 176 -17.29 -4.67 -10.71
C HIS A 176 -16.45 -5.02 -9.47
N VAL A 177 -16.29 -6.31 -9.18
CA VAL A 177 -15.50 -6.79 -8.03
C VAL A 177 -14.03 -6.35 -8.16
N GLN A 178 -13.42 -6.45 -9.34
CA GLN A 178 -12.03 -6.02 -9.55
C GLN A 178 -11.85 -4.51 -9.41
N LEU A 179 -12.76 -3.72 -9.96
CA LEU A 179 -12.74 -2.25 -9.85
C LEU A 179 -12.90 -1.81 -8.40
N VAL A 180 -13.85 -2.37 -7.66
CA VAL A 180 -14.03 -2.10 -6.22
C VAL A 180 -12.76 -2.49 -5.46
N LYS A 181 -12.19 -3.67 -5.71
CA LYS A 181 -10.94 -4.12 -5.07
C LYS A 181 -9.76 -3.18 -5.37
N LYS A 182 -9.65 -2.69 -6.61
CA LYS A 182 -8.64 -1.71 -7.03
C LYS A 182 -8.81 -0.39 -6.29
N ARG A 183 -10.01 0.17 -6.28
CA ARG A 183 -10.35 1.43 -5.58
C ARG A 183 -10.08 1.32 -4.07
N LEU A 184 -10.51 0.22 -3.44
CA LEU A 184 -10.23 -0.05 -2.02
C LEU A 184 -8.72 -0.14 -1.75
N ARG A 185 -7.95 -0.80 -2.63
CA ARG A 185 -6.49 -0.84 -2.50
C ARG A 185 -5.87 0.55 -2.59
N THR A 186 -6.31 1.38 -3.53
CA THR A 186 -5.85 2.77 -3.66
C THR A 186 -6.12 3.54 -2.38
N ILE A 187 -7.36 3.49 -1.88
CA ILE A 187 -7.76 4.13 -0.61
C ILE A 187 -6.87 3.66 0.54
N PHE A 188 -6.67 2.34 0.70
CA PHE A 188 -5.82 1.83 1.77
C PHE A 188 -4.35 2.24 1.65
N VAL A 189 -3.82 2.35 0.44
CA VAL A 189 -2.45 2.83 0.21
C VAL A 189 -2.33 4.32 0.54
N GLU A 190 -3.32 5.13 0.17
CA GLU A 190 -3.36 6.56 0.50
C GLU A 190 -3.48 6.78 2.01
N GLU A 191 -4.41 6.09 2.66
CA GLU A 191 -4.60 6.12 4.12
C GLU A 191 -3.35 5.61 4.86
N ALA A 192 -2.64 4.60 4.32
CA ALA A 192 -1.38 4.13 4.89
C ALA A 192 -0.27 5.20 4.78
N LYS A 193 -0.19 5.94 3.66
CA LYS A 193 0.85 6.96 3.45
C LYS A 193 0.60 8.23 4.25
N GLY A 194 -0.67 8.62 4.35
CA GLY A 194 -1.12 9.83 5.02
C GLY A 194 -2.56 9.64 5.50
N PRO A 195 -2.76 9.10 6.72
CA PRO A 195 -4.07 8.88 7.29
C PRO A 195 -4.93 10.15 7.27
N SER A 196 -6.11 10.07 6.67
CA SER A 196 -7.08 11.16 6.67
C SER A 196 -7.63 11.40 8.08
N GLU A 197 -8.15 12.61 8.33
CA GLU A 197 -8.78 12.92 9.62
C GLU A 197 -9.95 11.98 9.91
N GLU A 198 -10.75 11.66 8.89
CA GLU A 198 -11.90 10.76 9.01
C GLU A 198 -11.46 9.35 9.39
N PHE A 199 -10.46 8.81 8.69
CA PHE A 199 -9.89 7.51 9.01
C PHE A 199 -9.27 7.48 10.42
N CYS A 200 -8.55 8.55 10.81
CA CYS A 200 -8.03 8.68 12.16
C CYS A 200 -9.15 8.65 13.21
N ARG A 201 -10.24 9.38 12.99
CA ARG A 201 -11.40 9.38 13.90
C ARG A 201 -12.02 8.00 14.00
N TYR A 202 -12.19 7.31 12.88
CA TYR A 202 -12.68 5.94 12.85
C TYR A 202 -11.79 4.98 13.65
N ALA A 203 -10.48 5.00 13.41
CA ALA A 203 -9.51 4.14 14.09
C ALA A 203 -9.45 4.40 15.59
N LEU A 204 -9.40 5.68 16.00
CA LEU A 204 -9.41 6.09 17.41
C LEU A 204 -10.69 5.67 18.11
N HIS A 205 -11.85 5.84 17.46
CA HIS A 205 -13.13 5.39 18.01
C HIS A 205 -13.14 3.87 18.25
N LYS A 206 -12.62 3.08 17.29
CA LYS A 206 -12.48 1.62 17.43
C LYS A 206 -11.47 1.23 18.52
N ALA A 207 -10.44 2.04 18.74
CA ALA A 207 -9.48 1.89 19.83
C ALA A 207 -10.02 2.38 21.20
N GLY A 208 -11.28 2.84 21.28
CA GLY A 208 -11.91 3.31 22.51
C GLY A 208 -11.64 4.79 22.85
N LEU A 209 -10.96 5.53 21.98
CA LEU A 209 -10.69 6.96 22.13
C LEU A 209 -11.80 7.77 21.43
N ARG A 210 -12.61 8.49 22.22
CA ARG A 210 -13.73 9.31 21.72
C ARG A 210 -13.43 10.81 21.86
N ASN A 211 -14.11 11.64 21.06
CA ASN A 211 -14.08 13.10 21.14
C ASN A 211 -12.67 13.73 21.04
N VAL A 212 -11.78 13.12 20.25
CA VAL A 212 -10.43 13.66 20.03
C VAL A 212 -10.51 14.92 19.17
N ARG A 213 -9.87 16.00 19.63
CA ARG A 213 -9.79 17.28 18.90
C ARG A 213 -8.92 17.16 17.66
N LYS A 214 -9.28 17.88 16.59
CA LYS A 214 -8.57 17.88 15.30
C LYS A 214 -7.05 18.12 15.44
N GLY A 215 -6.65 19.15 16.20
CA GLY A 215 -5.22 19.44 16.39
C GLY A 215 -4.43 18.32 17.12
N ALA A 216 -5.08 17.50 17.94
CA ALA A 216 -4.44 16.34 18.55
C ALA A 216 -4.33 15.17 17.56
N ILE A 217 -5.31 15.03 16.66
CA ILE A 217 -5.28 14.06 15.57
C ILE A 217 -4.08 14.34 14.67
N GLU A 218 -3.97 15.58 14.17
CA GLU A 218 -2.89 15.98 13.26
C GLU A 218 -1.51 15.86 13.91
N ARG A 219 -1.37 16.29 15.16
CA ARG A 219 -0.06 16.37 15.83
C ARG A 219 0.46 15.04 16.37
N TYR A 220 -0.42 14.16 16.84
CA TYR A 220 -0.02 12.97 17.58
C TYR A 220 -0.58 11.68 16.98
N TYR A 221 -1.88 11.63 16.71
CA TYR A 221 -2.51 10.36 16.36
C TYR A 221 -2.33 9.98 14.89
N ALA A 222 -2.33 10.92 13.95
CA ALA A 222 -2.09 10.61 12.55
C ALA A 222 -0.69 10.00 12.32
N PRO A 223 0.41 10.54 12.90
CA PRO A 223 1.71 9.87 12.87
C PRO A 223 1.69 8.47 13.51
N MET A 224 1.04 8.31 14.67
CA MET A 224 0.96 7.00 15.36
C MET A 224 0.17 5.97 14.54
N ILE A 225 -0.96 6.36 13.96
CA ILE A 225 -1.80 5.49 13.13
C ILE A 225 -1.05 5.09 11.87
N LYS A 226 -0.33 6.02 11.24
CA LYS A 226 0.55 5.73 10.11
C LYS A 226 1.58 4.66 10.47
N THR A 227 2.32 4.86 11.55
CA THR A 227 3.34 3.89 12.00
C THR A 227 2.72 2.53 12.31
N ALA A 228 1.58 2.49 13.01
CA ALA A 228 0.88 1.24 13.29
C ALA A 228 0.41 0.54 12.00
N PHE A 229 -0.02 1.30 10.99
CA PHE A 229 -0.43 0.75 9.70
C PHE A 229 0.76 0.17 8.94
N GLU A 230 1.89 0.89 8.88
CA GLU A 230 3.14 0.42 8.29
C GLU A 230 3.63 -0.88 8.96
N GLU A 231 3.62 -0.94 10.29
CA GLU A 231 3.96 -2.15 11.06
C GLU A 231 3.02 -3.33 10.74
N SER A 232 1.71 -3.06 10.64
CA SER A 232 0.71 -4.08 10.34
C SER A 232 0.80 -4.66 8.92
N LEU A 233 1.30 -3.88 7.96
CA LEU A 233 1.47 -4.31 6.57
C LEU A 233 2.77 -5.09 6.36
N VAL A 234 3.84 -4.74 7.09
CA VAL A 234 5.16 -5.35 6.89
C VAL A 234 5.25 -6.74 7.54
N LEU A 235 4.69 -6.94 8.74
CA LEU A 235 4.81 -8.20 9.48
C LEU A 235 4.24 -9.43 8.72
N PRO A 236 3.05 -9.38 8.10
CA PRO A 236 2.51 -10.50 7.34
C PRO A 236 3.29 -10.81 6.06
N VAL A 237 3.83 -9.78 5.39
CA VAL A 237 4.63 -9.95 4.16
C VAL A 237 5.97 -10.61 4.49
N VAL A 238 6.63 -10.19 5.57
CA VAL A 238 7.89 -10.79 6.04
C VAL A 238 7.68 -12.25 6.48
N GLN A 239 6.57 -12.55 7.16
CA GLN A 239 6.25 -13.93 7.55
C GLN A 239 5.98 -14.83 6.33
N ARG A 240 5.31 -14.34 5.30
CA ARG A 240 5.11 -15.08 4.04
C ARG A 240 6.41 -15.29 3.27
N LEU A 241 7.25 -14.27 3.15
CA LEU A 241 8.55 -14.37 2.47
C LEU A 241 9.51 -15.35 3.17
N ARG A 242 9.41 -15.49 4.49
CA ARG A 242 10.19 -16.48 5.25
C ARG A 242 9.62 -17.90 5.17
N ALA A 243 8.34 -18.05 4.83
CA ALA A 243 7.66 -19.33 4.75
C ALA A 243 7.76 -20.00 3.37
N ASP A 244 8.28 -19.29 2.35
CA ASP A 244 8.42 -19.78 0.98
C ASP A 244 9.90 -20.07 0.66
N PRO A 245 10.38 -21.32 0.67
CA PRO A 245 11.79 -21.66 0.46
C PRO A 245 12.26 -21.53 -1.00
N ALA A 246 11.34 -21.25 -1.94
CA ALA A 246 11.62 -21.28 -3.38
C ALA A 246 12.15 -19.94 -3.96
N SER A 247 12.24 -18.87 -3.18
CA SER A 247 12.69 -17.55 -3.65
C SER A 247 14.15 -17.22 -3.30
N ILE A 248 15.00 -18.23 -3.15
CA ILE A 248 16.45 -18.04 -2.97
C ILE A 248 17.10 -18.06 -4.36
N ASP A 249 16.90 -17.00 -5.13
CA ASP A 249 17.91 -16.55 -6.11
C ASP A 249 17.70 -15.07 -6.47
N GLY A 250 18.46 -14.21 -5.78
CA GLY A 250 19.12 -13.06 -6.37
C GLY A 250 18.32 -11.76 -6.60
N ARG A 251 18.48 -10.83 -5.64
CA ARG A 251 18.16 -9.39 -5.65
C ARG A 251 16.70 -8.98 -5.39
N ALA A 252 16.31 -9.02 -4.12
CA ALA A 252 15.39 -8.02 -3.58
C ALA A 252 16.12 -6.67 -3.44
N PRO A 253 15.48 -5.51 -3.72
CA PRO A 253 16.04 -4.23 -3.32
C PRO A 253 16.14 -4.20 -1.80
N ALA A 254 17.33 -3.87 -1.29
CA ALA A 254 17.58 -3.60 0.11
C ALA A 254 16.87 -2.30 0.50
N VAL A 255 15.56 -2.37 0.72
CA VAL A 255 14.91 -1.52 1.72
C VAL A 255 15.07 -2.28 3.04
N GLY A 256 15.53 -1.60 4.10
CA GLY A 256 15.91 -2.18 5.39
C GLY A 256 14.78 -2.94 6.10
N LEU A 257 14.46 -4.14 5.60
CA LEU A 257 13.43 -5.04 6.14
C LEU A 257 13.80 -5.59 7.53
N HIS A 258 15.05 -5.48 7.96
CA HIS A 258 15.48 -5.86 9.31
C HIS A 258 15.12 -4.79 10.37
N GLN A 259 14.84 -3.54 9.97
CA GLN A 259 14.51 -2.46 10.92
C GLN A 259 13.01 -2.32 11.22
N LEU A 260 12.11 -2.83 10.37
CA LEU A 260 10.65 -2.66 10.53
C LEU A 260 9.96 -3.75 11.36
N GLY A 261 10.63 -4.88 11.62
CA GLY A 261 10.05 -6.02 12.34
C GLY A 261 10.36 -6.08 13.84
N GLN A 262 11.07 -5.10 14.41
CA GLN A 262 11.56 -5.12 15.80
C GLN A 262 10.88 -4.08 16.73
N ARG A 263 9.65 -3.64 16.45
CA ARG A 263 9.01 -2.55 17.24
C ARG A 263 7.97 -2.94 18.30
N ILE A 264 7.90 -4.23 18.66
CA ILE A 264 7.40 -4.68 19.98
C ILE A 264 8.31 -5.80 20.50
N ALA A 265 9.61 -5.58 20.37
CA ALA A 265 10.62 -6.32 21.08
C ALA A 265 11.56 -5.25 21.63
N THR A 266 11.84 -5.27 22.92
CA THR A 266 12.80 -4.34 23.53
C THR A 266 14.07 -4.37 22.70
N THR A 267 14.32 -3.28 21.98
CA THR A 267 15.41 -3.20 21.02
C THR A 267 16.74 -3.33 21.77
N GLU A 268 17.80 -3.80 21.12
CA GLU A 268 19.14 -3.85 21.75
C GLU A 268 19.52 -2.48 22.33
N ARG A 269 19.14 -1.40 21.62
CA ARG A 269 19.34 -0.01 22.05
C ARG A 269 18.56 0.36 23.32
N GLU A 270 17.32 -0.08 23.47
CA GLU A 270 16.53 0.16 24.69
C GLU A 270 17.11 -0.59 25.90
N ILE A 271 17.59 -1.82 25.69
CA ILE A 271 18.29 -2.59 26.73
C ILE A 271 19.60 -1.89 27.11
N GLU A 272 20.36 -1.41 26.12
CA GLU A 272 21.59 -0.64 26.32
C GLU A 272 21.34 0.63 27.10
N ILE A 273 20.30 1.41 26.75
CA ILE A 273 19.92 2.63 27.46
C ILE A 273 19.54 2.32 28.90
N PHE A 274 18.68 1.33 29.15
CA PHE A 274 18.31 0.98 30.51
C PHE A 274 19.52 0.54 31.35
N THR A 275 20.39 -0.27 30.78
CA THR A 275 21.63 -0.71 31.44
C THR A 275 22.56 0.47 31.71
N TYR A 276 22.68 1.38 30.75
CA TYR A 276 23.44 2.61 30.89
C TYR A 276 22.88 3.47 32.01
N ILE A 277 21.56 3.66 32.10
CA ILE A 277 20.91 4.47 33.13
C ILE A 277 21.19 3.93 34.54
N LYS A 278 21.11 2.62 34.76
CA LYS A 278 21.48 2.03 36.06
C LYS A 278 22.95 2.29 36.39
N ARG A 279 23.87 2.13 35.43
CA ARG A 279 25.30 2.42 35.61
C ARG A 279 25.56 3.90 35.86
N ARG A 280 24.86 4.78 35.15
CA ARG A 280 25.01 6.23 35.26
C ARG A 280 24.50 6.73 36.59
N LEU A 281 23.34 6.24 37.06
CA LEU A 281 22.85 6.50 38.42
C LEU A 281 23.87 6.04 39.48
N ALA A 282 24.47 4.86 39.31
CA ALA A 282 25.49 4.36 40.23
C ALA A 282 26.75 5.26 40.29
N PHE A 283 27.06 5.97 39.21
CA PHE A 283 28.13 6.98 39.17
C PHE A 283 27.71 8.33 39.77
N LEU A 284 26.46 8.74 39.57
CA LEU A 284 25.95 10.07 39.99
C LEU A 284 25.54 10.13 41.46
N ILE A 285 25.22 8.99 42.07
CA ILE A 285 24.75 8.87 43.46
C ILE A 285 25.93 8.61 44.40
N THR A 286 25.98 9.36 45.50
CA THR A 286 27.09 9.34 46.46
C THR A 286 26.73 8.79 47.83
N ASP A 287 25.43 8.66 48.14
CA ASP A 287 24.95 8.13 49.41
C ASP A 287 24.42 6.70 49.27
N GLU A 288 24.63 5.92 50.32
CA GLU A 288 24.32 4.48 50.35
C GLU A 288 22.82 4.18 50.17
N ALA A 289 21.94 5.04 50.71
CA ALA A 289 20.50 4.82 50.66
C ALA A 289 19.95 4.95 49.23
N HIS A 290 20.31 6.02 48.50
CA HIS A 290 19.90 6.16 47.10
C HIS A 290 20.62 5.16 46.19
N PHE A 291 21.84 4.73 46.54
CA PHE A 291 22.56 3.71 45.76
C PHE A 291 21.82 2.38 45.77
N LEU A 292 21.39 1.89 46.94
CA LEU A 292 20.59 0.68 47.06
C LEU A 292 19.22 0.80 46.35
N ALA A 293 18.66 2.01 46.29
CA ALA A 293 17.39 2.26 45.62
C ALA A 293 17.45 2.07 44.08
N ILE A 294 18.64 2.07 43.46
CA ILE A 294 18.81 1.88 42.01
C ILE A 294 18.30 0.51 41.56
N ASP A 295 18.30 -0.50 42.44
CA ASP A 295 17.80 -1.83 42.11
C ASP A 295 16.29 -1.88 41.82
N ASN A 296 15.55 -0.91 42.32
CA ASN A 296 14.11 -0.78 42.07
C ASN A 296 13.79 0.06 40.82
N VAL A 297 14.80 0.47 40.05
CA VAL A 297 14.60 1.09 38.73
C VAL A 297 14.25 0.01 37.73
N GLN A 298 13.12 0.20 37.04
CA GLN A 298 12.54 -0.73 36.08
C GLN A 298 12.23 0.00 34.76
N MET A 299 12.06 -0.77 33.70
CA MET A 299 11.59 -0.27 32.41
C MET A 299 10.34 -1.01 31.96
N LYS A 300 9.53 -0.34 31.15
CA LYS A 300 8.41 -0.95 30.44
C LYS A 300 8.30 -0.36 29.06
N ASP A 301 8.30 -1.27 28.09
CA ASP A 301 8.17 -0.95 26.67
C ASP A 301 6.69 -0.63 26.33
N TYR A 302 6.51 0.39 25.50
CA TYR A 302 5.25 0.86 24.97
C TYR A 302 5.43 1.18 23.49
N ILE A 303 4.34 1.11 22.73
CA ILE A 303 4.36 1.49 21.31
C ILE A 303 4.89 2.93 21.18
N GLY A 304 6.08 3.06 20.59
CA GLY A 304 6.77 4.32 20.31
C GLY A 304 7.52 4.96 21.48
N LYS A 305 7.67 4.30 22.64
CA LYS A 305 8.49 4.81 23.77
C LYS A 305 8.86 3.74 24.79
N LEU A 306 10.03 3.89 25.43
CA LEU A 306 10.43 3.12 26.60
C LEU A 306 10.24 3.93 27.88
N ALA A 307 9.42 3.44 28.81
CA ALA A 307 9.17 4.15 30.05
C ALA A 307 10.08 3.66 31.18
N ILE A 308 10.88 4.56 31.77
CA ILE A 308 11.79 4.25 32.89
C ILE A 308 11.20 4.81 34.19
N PHE A 309 11.14 3.98 35.24
CA PHE A 309 10.47 4.32 36.49
C PHE A 309 11.12 3.65 37.71
N TYR A 310 10.97 4.26 38.87
CA TYR A 310 11.34 3.71 40.18
C TYR A 310 10.11 3.11 40.85
N ASP A 311 10.17 1.83 41.24
CA ASP A 311 9.15 1.08 42.01
C ASP A 311 7.76 0.99 41.35
N ARG A 312 7.06 2.13 41.20
CA ARG A 312 5.71 2.21 40.63
C ARG A 312 5.70 2.93 39.29
N GLU A 313 5.14 2.29 38.28
CA GLU A 313 5.16 2.76 36.90
C GLU A 313 4.69 4.22 36.70
N ARG A 314 3.51 4.58 37.24
CA ARG A 314 2.95 5.93 37.06
C ARG A 314 3.50 6.97 38.03
N LYS A 315 3.52 6.66 39.33
CA LYS A 315 3.94 7.61 40.37
C LYS A 315 5.46 7.78 40.45
N GLY A 316 6.20 6.74 40.08
CA GLY A 316 7.66 6.70 40.11
C GLY A 316 8.30 6.96 38.76
N ARG A 317 7.54 7.49 37.78
CA ARG A 317 8.08 7.81 36.45
C ARG A 317 9.31 8.70 36.59
N LEU A 318 10.42 8.25 36.01
CA LEU A 318 11.66 9.02 35.90
C LEU A 318 11.63 9.80 34.58
N PHE A 319 11.45 9.11 33.46
CA PHE A 319 11.24 9.71 32.13
C PHE A 319 10.70 8.66 31.15
N ASP A 320 10.14 9.13 30.03
CA ASP A 320 9.89 8.31 28.84
C ASP A 320 11.00 8.58 27.81
N PHE A 321 11.64 7.53 27.32
CA PHE A 321 12.61 7.56 26.24
C PHE A 321 11.90 7.36 24.90
N ILE A 322 12.22 8.19 23.92
CA ILE A 322 11.76 8.08 22.53
C ILE A 322 13.01 8.13 21.65
N GLU A 323 13.27 7.04 20.93
CA GLU A 323 14.38 6.97 19.98
C GLU A 323 14.15 7.96 18.85
N GLY A 324 15.14 8.82 18.59
CA GLY A 324 15.05 9.78 17.50
C GLY A 324 15.57 9.23 16.17
N ALA A 325 14.97 9.69 15.08
CA ALA A 325 15.61 9.69 13.78
C ALA A 325 16.68 10.81 13.79
N ASP A 326 17.86 10.57 13.23
CA ASP A 326 18.96 11.55 13.08
C ASP A 326 19.94 11.71 14.26
N GLY A 327 19.96 10.74 15.19
CA GLY A 327 20.98 10.68 16.26
C GLY A 327 20.73 11.59 17.46
N TYR A 328 19.54 12.20 17.55
CA TYR A 328 19.07 12.96 18.72
C TYR A 328 17.95 12.20 19.42
N ASP A 329 18.22 11.70 20.61
CA ASP A 329 17.23 10.99 21.42
C ASP A 329 16.40 11.96 22.26
N LYS A 330 15.13 11.63 22.47
CA LYS A 330 14.21 12.44 23.26
C LYS A 330 13.89 11.78 24.60
N TYR A 331 14.05 12.54 25.68
CA TYR A 331 13.83 12.15 27.06
C TYR A 331 12.74 13.05 27.66
N VAL A 332 11.57 12.49 27.90
CA VAL A 332 10.40 13.22 28.42
C VAL A 332 10.35 13.04 29.93
N PHE A 333 10.87 14.01 30.68
CA PHE A 333 10.81 14.00 32.14
C PHE A 333 9.47 14.57 32.65
N PRO A 334 9.00 14.13 33.82
CA PRO A 334 7.90 14.80 34.52
C PRO A 334 8.20 16.27 34.81
N ASP A 335 7.15 17.07 34.97
CA ASP A 335 7.26 18.44 35.44
C ASP A 335 8.03 18.51 36.78
N PRO A 336 8.88 19.54 36.99
CA PRO A 336 9.06 20.73 36.15
C PRO A 336 10.16 20.60 35.08
N ILE A 337 10.77 19.42 34.90
CA ILE A 337 11.94 19.26 34.03
C ILE A 337 11.54 19.35 32.55
N GLY A 338 10.51 18.60 32.14
CA GLY A 338 10.02 18.59 30.76
C GLY A 338 10.91 17.82 29.77
N ASP A 339 10.80 18.16 28.50
CA ASP A 339 11.45 17.43 27.40
C ASP A 339 12.91 17.86 27.24
N ILE A 340 13.82 16.87 27.20
CA ILE A 340 15.23 17.05 26.80
C ILE A 340 15.47 16.29 25.50
N VAL A 341 16.03 16.95 24.50
CA VAL A 341 16.44 16.34 23.23
C VAL A 341 17.95 16.44 23.14
N ALA A 342 18.64 15.30 23.11
CA ALA A 342 20.09 15.24 23.23
C ALA A 342 20.68 14.18 22.29
N ASN A 343 21.82 14.48 21.68
CA ASN A 343 22.62 13.50 20.94
C ASN A 343 23.67 12.83 21.83
N ASN A 344 23.78 13.28 23.08
CA ASN A 344 24.64 12.71 24.10
C ASN A 344 23.84 12.48 25.39
N ILE A 345 23.77 11.22 25.82
CA ILE A 345 23.03 10.81 27.02
C ILE A 345 23.57 11.43 28.32
N LEU A 346 24.78 12.00 28.34
CA LEU A 346 25.31 12.73 29.50
C LEU A 346 24.53 14.03 29.77
N GLU A 347 23.84 14.59 28.77
CA GLU A 347 23.09 15.84 28.91
C GLU A 347 21.87 15.70 29.83
N ILE A 348 21.44 14.48 30.15
CA ILE A 348 20.31 14.24 31.06
C ILE A 348 20.75 14.00 32.52
N ASP A 349 22.04 14.04 32.86
CA ASP A 349 22.54 13.64 34.18
C ASP A 349 21.88 14.39 35.36
N ASP A 350 21.80 15.72 35.25
CA ASP A 350 21.23 16.56 36.31
C ASP A 350 19.74 16.28 36.49
N ALA A 351 19.01 16.16 35.37
CA ALA A 351 17.59 15.83 35.35
C ALA A 351 17.32 14.43 35.91
N LEU A 352 18.10 13.44 35.46
CA LEU A 352 18.03 12.04 35.87
C LEU A 352 18.28 11.89 37.37
N LYS A 353 19.35 12.51 37.88
CA LYS A 353 19.68 12.50 39.31
C LYS A 353 18.58 13.16 40.14
N ALA A 354 18.13 14.35 39.74
CA ALA A 354 17.12 15.11 40.46
C ALA A 354 15.78 14.34 40.54
N ILE A 355 15.30 13.80 39.42
CA ILE A 355 14.02 13.07 39.40
C ILE A 355 14.12 11.75 40.18
N PHE A 356 15.23 11.03 40.07
CA PHE A 356 15.44 9.77 40.80
C PHE A 356 15.42 10.00 42.32
N ILE A 357 16.20 10.95 42.83
CA ILE A 357 16.21 11.31 44.27
C ILE A 357 14.80 11.71 44.73
N THR A 358 14.08 12.46 43.90
CA THR A 358 12.71 12.88 44.21
C THR A 358 11.77 11.67 44.31
N ARG A 359 11.81 10.73 43.35
CA ARG A 359 10.96 9.53 43.37
C ARG A 359 11.31 8.57 44.50
N VAL A 360 12.59 8.39 44.80
CA VAL A 360 13.03 7.59 45.95
C VAL A 360 12.51 8.19 47.26
N ARG A 361 12.55 9.53 47.41
CA ARG A 361 11.99 10.21 48.58
C ARG A 361 10.47 10.07 48.69
N GLU A 362 9.76 10.19 47.57
CA GLU A 362 8.29 10.13 47.52
C GLU A 362 7.73 8.72 47.73
N LEU A 363 8.44 7.69 47.26
CA LEU A 363 7.94 6.31 47.20
C LEU A 363 8.68 5.34 48.13
N GLY A 364 9.96 5.58 48.41
CA GLY A 364 10.84 4.68 49.16
C GLY A 364 10.73 4.76 50.67
N GLY A 365 9.98 5.74 51.21
CA GLY A 365 9.58 5.82 52.62
C GLY A 365 10.64 5.40 53.64
N LEU A 366 11.73 6.18 53.82
CA LEU A 366 12.66 6.29 54.96
C LEU A 366 13.80 7.26 54.53
N TYR A 367 14.27 8.30 55.25
CA TYR A 367 14.45 8.59 56.67
C TYR A 367 14.14 10.08 56.99
N GLN A 368 13.29 10.35 57.98
CA GLN A 368 13.38 11.61 58.76
C GLN A 368 14.48 11.40 59.82
N PRO A 369 15.57 12.19 59.83
CA PRO A 369 16.43 12.20 61.01
C PRO A 369 15.64 12.81 62.16
N GLN A 370 15.40 12.00 63.20
CA GLN A 370 14.87 12.47 64.47
C GLN A 370 15.74 13.64 64.95
N ARG A 371 15.13 14.82 65.07
CA ARG A 371 15.61 15.86 65.97
C ARG A 371 15.55 15.29 67.39
N LEU A 372 16.65 14.74 67.88
CA LEU A 372 16.94 14.77 69.31
C LEU A 372 17.62 16.11 69.59
N GLN A 373 16.78 17.11 69.85
CA GLN A 373 17.18 18.30 70.57
C GLN A 373 17.64 17.90 71.97
N ARG A 374 18.77 18.48 72.38
CA ARG A 374 19.18 18.61 73.78
C ARG A 374 18.00 19.08 74.63
N ILE A 375 17.74 18.39 75.73
CA ILE A 375 17.27 19.02 76.97
C ILE A 375 18.10 18.43 78.12
N ALA A 376 18.41 19.35 79.04
CA ALA A 376 19.21 19.30 80.27
C ALA A 376 19.14 18.02 81.11
#